data_AF-A0A6J4WZX4-F1
#
_entry.id   AF-A0A6J4WZX4-F1
#
_cell.length_a   1.000
_cell.length_b   1.000
_cell.length_c   1.000
_cell.angle_alpha   90.00
_cell.angle_beta   90.00
_cell.angle_gamma   90.00
#
_symmetry.space_group_name_H-M   'P 1'
#
loop_
_entity.id
_entity.type
_entity.pdbx_description
1 polymer ?
#
loop_
_entity_poly.entity_id
_entity_poly.type
_entity_poly.pdbx_seq_one_letter_code
_entity_poly.pdbx_strand_id
1 'polypeptide(L)'
;MPTSIHPSTKQFGRLFVFEGSDGVGKSTISEKVAEQLRKRGFDVLSLSFPGKEPNSLGDLVYKIHHKKFGIGKISDASLQALHVAAHIDCIENRIRPAILDRKIIVLDRYWWSTVAYGLASGIPKNILDAMVGLEKTVWGTLLPERLFLITRQEPFCAELDSRLWTRICIAYQDLYKEERGNYPINIIENSKPLKHMVSDFIRIITNGWSNKGGSLFQQPIFDPPAVKTAIFIPSNHWFPTKLTEVFDTYWRFAAERQSIFFKRLKGEKSPWTEDQILQNYKFTNAYRASDRVSQYLIRHVIYEGDDSPDEVFFRIILFKTFNKIETWQLLLRKFGKISWHEFDFKAYDAVLTEARNERLSIYSGAYIMPSAGKSFGHNAKHSNHLRLLKKMMEEDLPSKIRDARSMQQVFDLLRSYPMIGDFLAYQYATDINYSNLTDFSEMSFVVPGPGARDGLQKCLSDPGGFSEVDLIRRVADRQEDEFKRLGLNFQDLWGRKLQLIDCQNLFCEVDKYARVAHPDIIGISGRNRIKQKFRALNKPISFFYPPKWGINQKLSNNMDRSSGIKK
;
A
#
# COMPACT_ATOMS: atom_id res chain seq x y z
N MET A 1 -33.25 -16.28 34.62
CA MET A 1 -34.26 -15.54 33.83
C MET A 1 -33.58 -14.32 33.23
N PRO A 2 -33.54 -14.17 31.90
CA PRO A 2 -32.98 -12.98 31.27
C PRO A 2 -34.03 -11.87 31.32
N THR A 3 -33.75 -10.80 32.06
CA THR A 3 -34.50 -9.54 31.96
C THR A 3 -34.20 -8.92 30.59
N SER A 4 -35.20 -8.99 29.72
CA SER A 4 -35.24 -8.33 28.42
C SER A 4 -35.08 -6.82 28.59
N ILE A 5 -33.90 -6.30 28.26
CA ILE A 5 -33.69 -4.87 28.06
C ILE A 5 -34.29 -4.54 26.69
N HIS A 6 -35.47 -3.94 26.68
CA HIS A 6 -36.05 -3.36 25.47
C HIS A 6 -35.10 -2.29 24.90
N PRO A 7 -34.84 -2.25 23.58
CA PRO A 7 -34.06 -1.19 22.98
C PRO A 7 -34.82 0.13 23.09
N SER A 8 -34.31 1.04 23.92
CA SER A 8 -34.78 2.42 24.01
C SER A 8 -34.72 3.06 22.61
N THR A 9 -35.86 3.55 22.12
CA THR A 9 -36.01 4.17 20.80
C THR A 9 -35.17 5.44 20.70
N LYS A 10 -34.06 5.38 19.98
CA LYS A 10 -33.18 6.54 19.74
C LYS A 10 -33.88 7.54 18.82
N GLN A 11 -34.36 8.64 19.39
CA GLN A 11 -34.87 9.78 18.61
C GLN A 11 -33.66 10.45 17.92
N PHE A 12 -33.61 10.43 16.59
CA PHE A 12 -32.59 11.10 15.78
C PHE A 12 -33.08 12.48 15.31
N GLY A 13 -32.15 13.32 14.85
CA GLY A 13 -32.44 14.62 14.24
C GLY A 13 -33.22 14.51 12.94
N ARG A 14 -33.74 15.63 12.47
CA ARG A 14 -34.65 15.71 11.31
C ARG A 14 -34.01 16.50 10.18
N LEU A 15 -34.13 16.04 8.93
CA LEU A 15 -33.57 16.71 7.77
C LEU A 15 -34.68 17.24 6.86
N PHE A 16 -34.69 18.55 6.60
CA PHE A 16 -35.59 19.22 5.67
C PHE A 16 -34.78 19.85 4.54
N VAL A 17 -35.06 19.41 3.32
CA VAL A 17 -34.33 19.84 2.12
C VAL A 17 -35.18 20.81 1.32
N PHE A 18 -34.56 21.88 0.85
CA PHE A 18 -35.17 22.87 -0.03
C PHE A 18 -34.44 22.82 -1.36
N GLU A 19 -35.16 22.56 -2.45
CA GLU A 19 -34.64 22.42 -3.81
C GLU A 19 -35.39 23.30 -4.81
N GLY A 20 -34.73 23.59 -5.93
CA GLY A 20 -35.31 24.38 -7.01
C GLY A 20 -34.29 25.24 -7.75
N SER A 21 -34.70 25.86 -8.86
CA SER A 21 -33.85 26.71 -9.69
C SER A 21 -33.40 27.99 -8.98
N ASP A 22 -32.43 28.71 -9.55
CA ASP A 22 -32.08 30.05 -9.10
C ASP A 22 -33.26 31.02 -9.31
N GLY A 23 -33.37 32.03 -8.45
CA GLY A 23 -34.45 33.02 -8.53
C GLY A 23 -35.82 32.55 -8.03
N VAL A 24 -35.96 31.32 -7.49
CA VAL A 24 -37.25 30.85 -6.93
C VAL A 24 -37.52 31.28 -5.48
N GLY A 25 -36.55 31.95 -4.83
CA GLY A 25 -36.66 32.40 -3.43
C GLY A 25 -36.28 31.35 -2.38
N LYS A 26 -35.67 30.23 -2.80
CA LYS A 26 -35.30 29.09 -1.96
C LYS A 26 -34.50 29.47 -0.71
N SER A 27 -33.37 30.16 -0.86
CA SER A 27 -32.50 30.53 0.26
C SER A 27 -33.19 31.44 1.28
N THR A 28 -33.98 32.41 0.81
CA THR A 28 -34.76 33.30 1.68
C THR A 28 -35.83 32.53 2.45
N ILE A 29 -36.50 31.58 1.80
CA ILE A 29 -37.52 30.74 2.44
C ILE A 29 -36.90 29.83 3.48
N SER A 30 -35.83 29.10 3.14
CA SER A 30 -35.19 28.14 4.04
C SER A 30 -34.62 28.84 5.28
N GLU A 31 -34.02 30.03 5.11
CA GLU A 31 -33.53 30.86 6.22
C GLU A 31 -34.67 31.31 7.15
N LYS A 32 -35.78 31.82 6.58
CA LYS A 32 -36.93 32.26 7.38
C LYS A 32 -37.65 31.11 8.07
N VAL A 33 -37.71 29.93 7.45
CA VAL A 33 -38.22 28.71 8.08
C VAL A 33 -37.32 28.32 9.25
N ALA A 34 -36.00 28.32 9.07
CA ALA A 34 -35.06 28.03 10.16
C ALA A 34 -35.20 29.04 11.32
N GLU A 35 -35.32 30.33 11.02
CA GLU A 35 -35.55 31.38 12.03
C GLU A 35 -36.84 31.13 12.83
N GLN A 36 -37.94 30.79 12.14
CA GLN A 36 -39.22 30.48 12.79
C GLN A 36 -39.18 29.20 13.64
N LEU A 37 -38.46 28.17 13.20
CA LEU A 37 -38.25 26.96 14.00
C LEU A 37 -37.42 27.25 15.25
N ARG A 38 -36.34 28.05 15.14
CA ARG A 38 -35.56 28.50 16.30
C ARG A 38 -36.41 29.31 17.29
N LYS A 39 -37.26 30.21 16.79
CA LYS A 39 -38.22 30.98 17.61
C LYS A 39 -39.22 30.10 18.35
N ARG A 40 -39.49 28.89 17.85
CA ARG A 40 -40.33 27.87 18.51
C ARG A 40 -39.55 26.96 19.47
N GLY A 41 -38.26 27.22 19.69
CA GLY A 41 -37.42 26.52 20.67
C GLY A 41 -36.69 25.28 20.14
N PHE A 42 -36.69 25.03 18.82
CA PHE A 42 -35.94 23.91 18.25
C PHE A 42 -34.45 24.28 18.04
N ASP A 43 -33.54 23.31 18.26
CA ASP A 43 -32.14 23.44 17.84
C ASP A 43 -32.05 23.19 16.32
N VAL A 44 -31.74 24.25 15.57
CA VAL A 44 -31.76 24.22 14.10
C VAL A 44 -30.40 24.58 13.52
N LEU A 45 -29.82 23.63 12.77
CA LEU A 45 -28.65 23.82 11.94
C LEU A 45 -29.09 24.17 10.51
N SER A 46 -28.71 25.36 10.03
CA SER A 46 -28.93 25.76 8.63
C SER A 46 -27.67 25.53 7.83
N LEU A 47 -27.78 24.81 6.72
CA LEU A 47 -26.69 24.53 5.81
C LEU A 47 -27.12 24.80 4.37
N SER A 48 -26.16 24.99 3.49
CA SER A 48 -26.39 25.07 2.05
C SER A 48 -25.33 24.26 1.33
N PHE A 49 -25.67 23.67 0.20
CA PHE A 49 -24.73 23.04 -0.72
C PHE A 49 -24.37 23.97 -1.89
N PRO A 50 -23.09 24.03 -2.33
CA PRO A 50 -21.93 23.25 -1.85
C PRO A 50 -21.38 23.68 -0.49
N GLY A 51 -21.82 24.84 0.04
CA GLY A 51 -21.36 25.35 1.33
C GLY A 51 -20.85 26.79 1.22
N LYS A 52 -21.09 27.58 2.26
CA LYS A 52 -20.55 28.95 2.40
C LYS A 52 -19.91 29.19 3.78
N GLU A 53 -19.75 28.14 4.59
CA GLU A 53 -19.13 28.26 5.90
C GLU A 53 -17.64 28.58 5.71
N PRO A 54 -17.12 29.66 6.32
CA PRO A 54 -15.72 30.05 6.16
C PRO A 54 -14.78 28.89 6.51
N ASN A 55 -13.73 28.71 5.70
CA ASN A 55 -12.72 27.66 5.87
C ASN A 55 -13.25 26.22 5.70
N SER A 56 -14.41 26.03 5.05
CA SER A 56 -14.90 24.71 4.63
C SER A 56 -14.47 24.39 3.18
N LEU A 57 -14.53 23.11 2.81
CA LEU A 57 -14.34 22.70 1.41
C LEU A 57 -15.40 23.37 0.51
N GLY A 58 -16.63 23.50 0.99
CA GLY A 58 -17.70 24.21 0.30
C GLY A 58 -17.37 25.67 -0.03
N ASP A 59 -16.79 26.41 0.92
CA ASP A 59 -16.33 27.79 0.70
C ASP A 59 -15.21 27.85 -0.35
N LEU A 60 -14.28 26.91 -0.33
CA LEU A 60 -13.25 26.81 -1.38
C LEU A 60 -13.86 26.55 -2.76
N VAL A 61 -14.79 25.60 -2.87
CA VAL A 61 -15.47 25.28 -4.13
C VAL A 61 -16.31 26.46 -4.62
N TYR A 62 -17.02 27.14 -3.72
CA TYR A 62 -17.75 28.37 -4.04
C TYR A 62 -16.81 29.45 -4.58
N LYS A 63 -15.64 29.63 -3.96
CA LYS A 63 -14.60 30.54 -4.45
C LYS A 63 -14.08 30.11 -5.82
N ILE A 64 -13.86 28.81 -6.09
CA ILE A 64 -13.40 28.32 -7.40
C ILE A 64 -14.44 28.63 -8.49
N HIS A 65 -15.73 28.51 -8.17
CA HIS A 65 -16.81 28.83 -9.09
C HIS A 65 -16.86 30.33 -9.46
N HIS A 66 -16.51 31.22 -8.53
CA HIS A 66 -16.64 32.68 -8.71
C HIS A 66 -15.31 33.42 -8.95
N LYS A 67 -14.17 32.82 -8.60
CA LYS A 67 -12.82 33.40 -8.73
C LYS A 67 -11.90 32.47 -9.53
N LYS A 68 -11.11 33.07 -10.41
CA LYS A 68 -10.10 32.34 -11.20
C LYS A 68 -8.80 32.21 -10.40
N PHE A 69 -8.56 31.07 -9.77
CA PHE A 69 -7.31 30.72 -9.08
C PHE A 69 -6.19 30.35 -10.07
N GLY A 70 -5.99 31.14 -11.13
CA GLY A 70 -5.05 30.80 -12.21
C GLY A 70 -5.50 29.66 -13.13
N ILE A 71 -6.72 29.14 -12.93
CA ILE A 71 -7.29 28.08 -13.79
C ILE A 71 -7.98 28.73 -14.99
N GLY A 72 -7.48 28.45 -16.19
CA GLY A 72 -7.97 29.07 -17.43
C GLY A 72 -9.41 28.68 -17.80
N LYS A 73 -9.75 27.38 -17.70
CA LYS A 73 -11.10 26.85 -17.96
C LYS A 73 -11.34 25.61 -17.10
N ILE A 74 -12.50 25.54 -16.47
CA ILE A 74 -12.99 24.36 -15.74
C ILE A 74 -14.15 23.79 -16.56
N SER A 75 -14.18 22.47 -16.78
CA SER A 75 -15.33 21.83 -17.44
C SER A 75 -16.53 21.77 -16.47
N ASP A 76 -17.75 21.83 -16.98
CA ASP A 76 -18.95 21.72 -16.14
C ASP A 76 -18.97 20.42 -15.33
N ALA A 77 -18.47 19.31 -15.90
CA ALA A 77 -18.35 18.03 -15.20
C ALA A 77 -17.36 18.10 -14.03
N SER A 78 -16.21 18.74 -14.21
CA SER A 78 -15.25 18.96 -13.12
C SER A 78 -15.86 19.84 -12.01
N LEU A 79 -16.65 20.84 -12.38
CA LEU A 79 -17.32 21.71 -11.42
C LEU A 79 -18.38 20.97 -10.60
N GLN A 80 -19.19 20.12 -11.24
CA GLN A 80 -20.13 19.25 -10.52
C GLN A 80 -19.43 18.23 -9.62
N ALA A 81 -18.29 17.68 -10.04
CA ALA A 81 -17.49 16.81 -9.18
C ALA A 81 -16.98 17.54 -7.91
N LEU A 82 -16.55 18.79 -8.06
CA LEU A 82 -16.16 19.62 -6.91
C LEU A 82 -17.34 19.90 -5.97
N HIS A 83 -18.54 20.15 -6.50
CA HIS A 83 -19.75 20.26 -5.68
C HIS A 83 -20.00 18.97 -4.89
N VAL A 84 -19.97 17.81 -5.54
CA VAL A 84 -20.16 16.52 -4.87
C VAL A 84 -19.11 16.29 -3.77
N ALA A 85 -17.84 16.63 -4.02
CA ALA A 85 -16.80 16.54 -2.99
C ALA A 85 -17.12 17.42 -1.77
N ALA A 86 -17.58 18.66 -1.99
CA ALA A 86 -18.01 19.55 -0.91
C ALA A 86 -19.27 19.05 -0.17
N HIS A 87 -20.21 18.41 -0.88
CA HIS A 87 -21.39 17.81 -0.27
C HIS A 87 -20.97 16.68 0.68
N ILE A 88 -20.13 15.76 0.21
CA ILE A 88 -19.63 14.62 0.99
C ILE A 88 -18.97 15.10 2.29
N ASP A 89 -18.05 16.07 2.19
CA ASP A 89 -17.38 16.65 3.35
C ASP A 89 -18.38 17.22 4.37
N CYS A 90 -19.38 17.96 3.91
CA CYS A 90 -20.42 18.52 4.77
C CYS A 90 -21.32 17.43 5.38
N ILE A 91 -21.65 16.38 4.64
CA ILE A 91 -22.48 15.28 5.14
C ILE A 91 -21.79 14.59 6.31
N GLU A 92 -20.52 14.22 6.12
CA GLU A 92 -19.74 13.48 7.12
C GLU A 92 -19.43 14.33 8.35
N ASN A 93 -18.99 15.57 8.15
CA ASN A 93 -18.45 16.38 9.23
C ASN A 93 -19.49 17.28 9.92
N ARG A 94 -20.65 17.53 9.30
CA ARG A 94 -21.67 18.45 9.84
C ARG A 94 -23.03 17.81 9.99
N ILE A 95 -23.56 17.23 8.92
CA ILE A 95 -24.95 16.75 8.90
C ILE A 95 -25.10 15.51 9.79
N ARG A 96 -24.24 14.50 9.62
CA ARG A 96 -24.31 13.26 10.41
C ARG A 96 -24.17 13.53 11.92
N PRO A 97 -23.17 14.30 12.40
CA PRO A 97 -23.11 14.70 13.80
C PRO A 97 -24.37 15.41 14.29
N ALA A 98 -24.90 16.37 13.52
CA ALA A 98 -26.11 17.11 13.91
C ALA A 98 -27.37 16.23 13.98
N ILE A 99 -27.49 15.21 13.12
CA ILE A 99 -28.57 14.21 13.22
C ILE A 99 -28.41 13.37 14.49
N LEU A 100 -27.20 12.96 14.85
CA LEU A 100 -26.95 12.22 16.10
C LEU A 100 -27.27 13.07 17.34
N ASP A 101 -26.99 14.38 17.27
CA ASP A 101 -27.30 15.38 18.29
C ASP A 101 -28.76 15.84 18.30
N ARG A 102 -29.64 15.16 17.55
CA ARG A 102 -31.09 15.41 17.51
C ARG A 102 -31.49 16.79 17.01
N LYS A 103 -30.65 17.45 16.22
CA LYS A 103 -30.93 18.76 15.64
C LYS A 103 -31.90 18.67 14.47
N ILE A 104 -32.59 19.77 14.20
CA ILE A 104 -33.29 19.97 12.93
C ILE A 104 -32.31 20.58 11.94
N ILE A 105 -32.15 19.95 10.79
CA ILE A 105 -31.29 20.41 9.71
C ILE A 105 -32.18 20.99 8.62
N VAL A 106 -31.96 22.26 8.29
CA VAL A 106 -32.55 22.92 7.12
C VAL A 106 -31.45 23.06 6.08
N LEU A 107 -31.58 22.31 4.99
CA LEU A 107 -30.57 22.22 3.95
C LEU A 107 -31.06 22.87 2.65
N ASP A 108 -30.36 23.91 2.21
CA ASP A 108 -30.56 24.57 0.91
C ASP A 108 -29.70 23.88 -0.14
N ARG A 109 -30.35 23.19 -1.09
CA ARG A 109 -29.79 22.29 -2.12
C ARG A 109 -29.30 20.94 -1.59
N TYR A 110 -29.43 19.94 -2.45
CA TYR A 110 -29.16 18.52 -2.25
C TYR A 110 -28.46 17.98 -3.52
N TRP A 111 -28.27 16.67 -3.63
CA TRP A 111 -27.71 16.07 -4.85
C TRP A 111 -28.57 16.35 -6.11
N TRP A 112 -29.84 16.72 -5.94
CA TRP A 112 -30.73 17.10 -7.05
C TRP A 112 -30.21 18.31 -7.82
N SER A 113 -29.67 19.32 -7.12
CA SER A 113 -29.00 20.46 -7.75
C SER A 113 -27.84 20.02 -8.65
N THR A 114 -27.04 19.02 -8.25
CA THR A 114 -25.94 18.49 -9.06
C THR A 114 -26.43 17.95 -10.40
N VAL A 115 -27.53 17.17 -10.39
CA VAL A 115 -28.08 16.58 -11.62
C VAL A 115 -28.80 17.63 -12.48
N ALA A 116 -29.65 18.46 -11.87
CA ALA A 116 -30.45 19.44 -12.61
C ALA A 116 -29.57 20.45 -13.35
N TYR A 117 -28.56 21.00 -12.67
CA TYR A 117 -27.62 21.94 -13.29
C TYR A 117 -26.68 21.23 -14.26
N GLY A 118 -26.24 20.01 -13.94
CA GLY A 118 -25.37 19.25 -14.83
C GLY A 118 -26.02 18.93 -16.18
N LEU A 119 -27.28 18.49 -16.17
CA LEU A 119 -28.05 18.24 -17.40
C LEU A 119 -28.28 19.53 -18.19
N ALA A 120 -28.58 20.63 -17.50
CA ALA A 120 -28.75 21.93 -18.12
C ALA A 120 -27.45 22.48 -18.74
N SER A 121 -26.28 22.12 -18.21
CA SER A 121 -24.97 22.42 -18.80
C SER A 121 -24.54 21.43 -19.91
N GLY A 122 -25.31 20.37 -20.16
CA GLY A 122 -25.03 19.39 -21.22
C GLY A 122 -24.12 18.23 -20.80
N ILE A 123 -23.95 17.98 -19.49
CA ILE A 123 -23.22 16.81 -19.00
C ILE A 123 -24.07 15.55 -19.26
N PRO A 124 -23.50 14.49 -19.86
CA PRO A 124 -24.19 13.21 -20.03
C PRO A 124 -24.72 12.63 -18.72
N LYS A 125 -25.96 12.13 -18.73
CA LYS A 125 -26.66 11.59 -17.54
C LYS A 125 -25.86 10.49 -16.84
N ASN A 126 -25.20 9.59 -17.57
CA ASN A 126 -24.39 8.51 -16.98
C ASN A 126 -23.22 9.02 -16.13
N ILE A 127 -22.64 10.18 -16.48
CA ILE A 127 -21.59 10.82 -15.69
C ILE A 127 -22.17 11.39 -14.40
N LEU A 128 -23.32 12.07 -14.50
CA LEU A 128 -24.02 12.63 -13.34
C LEU A 128 -24.49 11.53 -12.38
N ASP A 129 -25.06 10.45 -12.91
CA ASP A 129 -25.49 9.28 -12.14
C ASP A 129 -24.31 8.66 -11.36
N ALA A 130 -23.11 8.60 -11.96
CA ALA A 130 -21.91 8.14 -11.26
C ALA A 130 -21.46 9.11 -10.15
N MET A 131 -21.49 10.43 -10.40
CA MET A 131 -21.15 11.45 -9.41
C MET A 131 -22.11 11.44 -8.21
N VAL A 132 -23.42 11.47 -8.45
CA VAL A 132 -24.41 11.45 -7.36
C VAL A 132 -24.54 10.06 -6.75
N GLY A 133 -24.15 9.00 -7.46
CA GLY A 133 -24.00 7.67 -6.89
C GLY A 133 -23.04 7.69 -5.69
N LEU A 134 -21.91 8.40 -5.81
CA LEU A 134 -20.97 8.58 -4.71
C LEU A 134 -21.56 9.41 -3.56
N GLU A 135 -22.32 10.47 -3.85
CA GLU A 135 -22.98 11.24 -2.79
C GLU A 135 -24.06 10.40 -2.06
N LYS A 136 -24.87 9.64 -2.82
CA LYS A 136 -25.94 8.77 -2.30
C LYS A 136 -25.39 7.68 -1.38
N THR A 137 -24.19 7.14 -1.62
CA THR A 137 -23.57 6.17 -0.70
C THR A 137 -23.19 6.81 0.64
N VAL A 138 -22.74 8.07 0.62
CA VAL A 138 -22.41 8.83 1.83
C VAL A 138 -23.66 9.25 2.58
N TRP A 139 -24.81 9.46 1.92
CA TRP A 139 -26.11 9.62 2.58
C TRP A 139 -26.57 8.30 3.26
N GLY A 140 -26.38 7.16 2.60
CA GLY A 140 -26.76 5.84 3.12
C GLY A 140 -28.27 5.77 3.41
N THR A 141 -28.64 5.40 4.63
CA THR A 141 -30.06 5.33 5.05
C THR A 141 -30.64 6.66 5.52
N LEU A 142 -29.85 7.74 5.54
CA LEU A 142 -30.32 9.05 5.97
C LEU A 142 -31.06 9.74 4.83
N LEU A 143 -32.39 9.78 4.91
CA LEU A 143 -33.25 10.49 3.95
C LEU A 143 -33.83 11.77 4.57
N PRO A 144 -34.13 12.80 3.75
CA PRO A 144 -34.88 13.95 4.22
C PRO A 144 -36.29 13.52 4.65
N GLU A 145 -36.76 14.05 5.77
CA GLU A 145 -38.15 13.88 6.24
C GLU A 145 -39.12 14.53 5.25
N ARG A 146 -38.73 15.67 4.69
CA ARG A 146 -39.39 16.30 3.54
C ARG A 146 -38.37 16.95 2.64
N LEU A 147 -38.55 16.78 1.33
CA LEU A 147 -37.89 17.56 0.30
C LEU A 147 -38.92 18.51 -0.32
N PHE A 148 -38.64 19.79 -0.29
CA PHE A 148 -39.48 20.81 -0.86
C PHE A 148 -38.93 21.25 -2.21
N LEU A 149 -39.65 20.96 -3.30
CA LEU A 149 -39.33 21.49 -4.62
C LEU A 149 -40.07 22.82 -4.82
N ILE A 150 -39.34 23.92 -4.75
CA ILE A 150 -39.89 25.27 -4.88
C ILE A 150 -39.87 25.68 -6.35
N THR A 151 -41.04 26.01 -6.88
CA THR A 151 -41.24 26.41 -8.26
C THR A 151 -41.77 27.84 -8.37
N ARG A 152 -41.57 28.46 -9.53
CA ARG A 152 -42.19 29.73 -9.93
C ARG A 152 -42.42 29.71 -11.43
N GLN A 153 -43.40 30.49 -11.89
CA GLN A 153 -43.59 30.75 -13.33
C GLN A 153 -42.47 31.63 -13.88
N GLU A 154 -42.07 32.65 -13.12
CA GLU A 154 -40.99 33.58 -13.48
C GLU A 154 -40.00 33.75 -12.32
N PRO A 155 -38.68 33.81 -12.59
CA PRO A 155 -37.68 34.06 -11.56
C PRO A 155 -37.82 35.47 -10.99
N PHE A 156 -37.45 35.66 -9.72
CA PHE A 156 -37.39 37.00 -9.12
C PHE A 156 -36.29 37.89 -9.72
N CYS A 157 -35.26 37.32 -10.35
CA CYS A 157 -34.15 38.06 -10.96
C CYS A 157 -34.24 38.02 -12.48
N ALA A 158 -34.34 39.20 -13.10
CA ALA A 158 -34.43 39.37 -14.56
C ALA A 158 -33.10 39.12 -15.30
N GLU A 159 -31.97 39.04 -14.58
CA GLU A 159 -30.62 38.87 -15.15
C GLU A 159 -30.25 37.40 -15.47
N LEU A 160 -31.12 36.44 -15.17
CA LEU A 160 -30.87 35.03 -15.45
C LEU A 160 -31.07 34.74 -16.94
N ASP A 161 -30.18 33.93 -17.52
CA ASP A 161 -30.37 33.40 -18.88
C ASP A 161 -31.66 32.57 -18.92
N SER A 162 -32.68 33.10 -19.61
CA SER A 162 -34.01 32.50 -19.70
C SER A 162 -33.99 31.07 -20.28
N ARG A 163 -33.10 30.78 -21.24
CA ARG A 163 -32.99 29.43 -21.84
C ARG A 163 -32.37 28.46 -20.85
N LEU A 164 -31.28 28.84 -20.20
CA LEU A 164 -30.63 27.99 -19.20
C LEU A 164 -31.55 27.75 -18.00
N TRP A 165 -32.21 28.81 -17.51
CA TRP A 165 -33.16 28.71 -16.40
C TRP A 165 -34.31 27.75 -16.72
N THR A 166 -34.88 27.86 -17.93
CA THR A 166 -35.93 26.93 -18.39
C THR A 166 -35.44 25.49 -18.43
N ARG A 167 -34.21 25.24 -18.92
CA ARG A 167 -33.60 23.89 -18.93
C ARG A 167 -33.41 23.34 -17.52
N ILE A 168 -32.97 24.16 -16.56
CA ILE A 168 -32.84 23.75 -15.15
C ILE A 168 -34.21 23.41 -14.56
N CYS A 169 -35.22 24.24 -14.81
CA CYS A 169 -36.60 23.99 -14.34
C CYS A 169 -37.16 22.66 -14.89
N ILE A 170 -36.96 22.38 -16.18
CA ILE A 170 -37.34 21.11 -16.80
C ILE A 170 -36.60 19.94 -16.15
N ALA A 171 -35.29 20.06 -15.96
CA ALA A 171 -34.49 19.00 -15.33
C ALA A 171 -34.96 18.68 -13.90
N TYR A 172 -35.34 19.68 -13.10
CA TYR A 172 -35.96 19.45 -11.79
C TYR A 172 -37.32 18.75 -11.87
N GLN A 173 -38.15 19.10 -12.86
CA GLN A 173 -39.45 18.44 -13.06
C GLN A 173 -39.28 16.97 -13.44
N ASP A 174 -38.30 16.66 -14.28
CA ASP A 174 -38.02 15.29 -14.68
C ASP A 174 -37.43 14.48 -13.51
N LEU A 175 -36.50 15.05 -12.74
CA LEU A 175 -36.03 14.46 -11.49
C LEU A 175 -37.16 14.20 -10.50
N TYR A 176 -38.12 15.11 -10.38
CA TYR A 176 -39.31 14.87 -9.55
C TYR A 176 -40.11 13.66 -10.02
N LYS A 177 -40.34 13.50 -11.33
CA LYS A 177 -41.07 12.35 -11.86
C LYS A 177 -40.32 11.04 -11.56
N GLU A 178 -39.00 11.06 -11.66
CA GLU A 178 -38.12 9.91 -11.38
C GLU A 178 -38.10 9.53 -9.89
N GLU A 179 -38.05 10.53 -8.99
CA GLU A 179 -37.72 10.31 -7.58
C GLU A 179 -38.93 10.44 -6.62
N ARG A 180 -40.12 10.80 -7.10
CA ARG A 180 -41.36 10.87 -6.28
C ARG A 180 -41.78 9.58 -5.59
N GLY A 181 -41.28 8.42 -6.04
CA GLY A 181 -41.47 7.14 -5.36
C GLY A 181 -40.44 6.88 -4.25
N ASN A 182 -39.30 7.56 -4.28
CA ASN A 182 -38.16 7.31 -3.40
C ASN A 182 -38.04 8.33 -2.27
N TYR A 183 -38.58 9.54 -2.46
CA TYR A 183 -38.50 10.64 -1.48
C TYR A 183 -39.87 11.25 -1.18
N PRO A 184 -40.10 11.68 0.08
CA PRO A 184 -41.31 12.39 0.46
C PRO A 184 -41.25 13.87 0.01
N ILE A 185 -41.68 14.11 -1.24
CA ILE A 185 -41.53 15.42 -1.89
C ILE A 185 -42.82 16.24 -1.83
N ASN A 186 -42.68 17.54 -1.57
CA ASN A 186 -43.75 18.52 -1.71
C ASN A 186 -43.34 19.57 -2.75
N ILE A 187 -44.12 19.67 -3.83
CA ILE A 187 -43.99 20.77 -4.80
C ILE A 187 -44.76 21.97 -4.24
N ILE A 188 -44.08 23.11 -4.15
CA ILE A 188 -44.67 24.35 -3.65
C ILE A 188 -44.35 25.47 -4.63
N GLU A 189 -45.39 26.01 -5.26
CA GLU A 189 -45.27 27.20 -6.09
C GLU A 189 -45.16 28.44 -5.20
N ASN A 190 -44.06 29.18 -5.35
CA ASN A 190 -43.84 30.43 -4.64
C ASN A 190 -44.55 31.58 -5.34
N SER A 191 -45.86 31.67 -5.19
CA SER A 191 -46.73 32.71 -5.76
C SER A 191 -47.34 33.66 -4.71
N LYS A 192 -47.14 33.38 -3.41
CA LYS A 192 -47.72 34.13 -2.28
C LYS A 192 -46.69 35.04 -1.60
N PRO A 193 -47.14 36.03 -0.80
CA PRO A 193 -46.22 36.80 0.06
C PRO A 193 -45.44 35.89 1.02
N LEU A 194 -44.17 36.25 1.27
CA LEU A 194 -43.20 35.43 2.03
C LEU A 194 -43.75 34.94 3.39
N LYS A 195 -44.50 35.77 4.11
CA LYS A 195 -45.10 35.40 5.41
C LYS A 195 -46.04 34.19 5.30
N HIS A 196 -46.86 34.13 4.25
CA HIS A 196 -47.78 33.01 4.01
C HIS A 196 -47.01 31.76 3.56
N MET A 197 -46.01 31.93 2.70
CA MET A 197 -45.14 30.82 2.28
C MET A 197 -44.47 30.17 3.49
N VAL A 198 -43.78 30.95 4.33
CA VAL A 198 -43.11 30.45 5.54
C VAL A 198 -44.11 29.76 6.47
N SER A 199 -45.31 30.31 6.64
CA SER A 199 -46.36 29.67 7.44
C SER A 199 -46.79 28.31 6.86
N ASP A 200 -46.88 28.18 5.54
CA ASP A 200 -47.20 26.91 4.88
C ASP A 200 -46.09 25.86 5.10
N PHE A 201 -44.82 26.23 4.93
CA PHE A 201 -43.68 25.34 5.22
C PHE A 201 -43.66 24.90 6.69
N ILE A 202 -43.81 25.85 7.61
CA ILE A 202 -43.82 25.57 9.04
C ILE A 202 -44.99 24.65 9.38
N ARG A 203 -46.19 24.89 8.84
CA ARG A 203 -47.34 24.00 9.03
C ARG A 203 -47.04 22.59 8.54
N ILE A 204 -46.43 22.42 7.37
CA ILE A 204 -46.08 21.10 6.82
C ILE A 204 -45.03 20.41 7.69
N ILE A 205 -43.96 21.13 8.07
CA ILE A 205 -42.87 20.62 8.90
C ILE A 205 -43.40 20.18 10.26
N THR A 206 -44.23 21.00 10.90
CA THR A 206 -44.79 20.70 12.22
C THR A 206 -46.07 19.87 12.18
N ASN A 207 -46.53 19.45 10.99
CA ASN A 207 -47.76 18.69 10.87
C ASN A 207 -47.58 17.32 11.54
N GLY A 208 -48.43 17.00 12.52
CA GLY A 208 -48.29 15.78 13.32
C GLY A 208 -47.30 15.86 14.49
N TRP A 209 -46.71 17.04 14.76
CA TRP A 209 -45.96 17.28 15.99
C TRP A 209 -46.96 17.65 17.09
N SER A 210 -47.60 16.64 17.70
CA SER A 210 -48.52 16.86 18.81
C SER A 210 -47.78 17.42 20.04
N ASN A 211 -48.42 18.34 20.77
CA ASN A 211 -47.95 18.95 22.02
C ASN A 211 -47.88 17.96 23.22
N LYS A 212 -47.70 16.66 22.97
CA LYS A 212 -47.36 15.67 23.98
C LYS A 212 -46.06 15.02 23.54
N GLY A 213 -45.03 15.16 24.38
CA GLY A 213 -43.73 14.53 24.16
C GLY A 213 -43.88 13.07 23.75
N GLY A 214 -43.16 12.69 22.69
CA GLY A 214 -43.02 11.29 22.28
C GLY A 214 -44.20 10.74 21.48
N SER A 215 -44.41 11.23 20.25
CA SER A 215 -45.03 10.41 19.22
C SER A 215 -43.93 9.67 18.45
N LEU A 216 -43.89 8.35 18.65
CA LEU A 216 -43.03 7.40 17.94
C LEU A 216 -43.35 7.43 16.44
N PHE A 217 -42.46 8.01 15.64
CA PHE A 217 -42.47 7.80 14.19
C PHE A 217 -41.33 6.86 13.81
N GLN A 218 -41.70 5.62 13.47
CA GLN A 218 -40.81 4.73 12.73
C GLN A 218 -40.60 5.35 11.34
N GLN A 219 -39.34 5.62 10.97
CA GLN A 219 -39.05 5.85 9.56
C GLN A 219 -39.44 4.57 8.80
N PRO A 220 -40.16 4.67 7.67
CA PRO A 220 -40.39 3.50 6.84
C PRO A 220 -39.03 2.92 6.46
N ILE A 221 -38.78 1.66 6.87
CA ILE A 221 -37.62 0.90 6.44
C ILE A 221 -37.85 0.63 4.95
N PHE A 222 -37.25 1.47 4.12
CA PHE A 222 -37.18 1.24 2.70
C PHE A 222 -35.92 0.41 2.46
N ASP A 223 -36.09 -0.84 2.02
CA ASP A 223 -35.00 -1.59 1.42
C ASP A 223 -34.62 -0.84 0.13
N PRO A 224 -33.44 -0.18 0.07
CA PRO A 224 -33.05 0.51 -1.15
C PRO A 224 -33.07 -0.52 -2.29
N PRO A 225 -33.52 -0.16 -3.51
CA PRO A 225 -33.27 -1.02 -4.67
C PRO A 225 -31.79 -1.32 -4.65
N ALA A 226 -31.46 -2.61 -4.56
CA ALA A 226 -30.08 -3.07 -4.41
C ALA A 226 -29.21 -2.25 -5.35
N VAL A 227 -28.35 -1.40 -4.78
CA VAL A 227 -27.40 -0.64 -5.57
C VAL A 227 -26.62 -1.72 -6.31
N LYS A 228 -26.87 -1.86 -7.63
CA LYS A 228 -26.23 -2.89 -8.46
C LYS A 228 -24.72 -2.73 -8.53
N THR A 229 -24.19 -1.69 -7.92
CA THR A 229 -22.81 -1.54 -7.55
C THR A 229 -22.70 -1.61 -6.04
N ALA A 230 -22.45 -2.83 -5.55
CA ALA A 230 -21.88 -3.00 -4.21
C ALA A 230 -20.79 -1.94 -4.04
N ILE A 231 -20.90 -1.09 -3.01
CA ILE A 231 -19.72 -0.44 -2.48
C ILE A 231 -18.80 -1.61 -2.18
N PHE A 232 -17.75 -1.74 -2.97
CA PHE A 232 -16.77 -2.78 -2.75
C PHE A 232 -16.11 -2.44 -1.42
N ILE A 233 -16.65 -2.95 -0.33
CA ILE A 233 -15.95 -3.05 0.94
C ILE A 233 -15.06 -4.25 0.73
N PRO A 234 -13.74 -4.06 0.56
CA PRO A 234 -12.86 -5.18 0.39
C PRO A 234 -12.99 -6.13 1.57
N SER A 235 -13.48 -7.34 1.32
CA SER A 235 -13.37 -8.43 2.29
C SER A 235 -11.90 -8.86 2.47
N ASN A 236 -11.04 -8.54 1.49
CA ASN A 236 -9.61 -8.81 1.50
C ASN A 236 -8.83 -7.60 2.05
N HIS A 237 -8.07 -7.79 3.14
CA HIS A 237 -7.17 -6.78 3.72
C HIS A 237 -6.00 -6.39 2.78
N TRP A 238 -5.84 -7.13 1.67
CA TRP A 238 -4.86 -6.86 0.61
C TRP A 238 -5.43 -6.30 -0.69
N PHE A 239 -6.68 -5.84 -0.71
CA PHE A 239 -7.25 -5.20 -1.89
C PHE A 239 -6.39 -4.04 -2.43
N PRO A 240 -6.38 -3.78 -3.75
CA PRO A 240 -7.02 -4.51 -4.87
C PRO A 240 -6.46 -5.87 -5.31
N THR A 241 -5.49 -6.43 -4.59
CA THR A 241 -4.89 -7.71 -5.00
C THR A 241 -5.83 -8.90 -4.79
N LYS A 242 -5.63 -9.97 -5.58
CA LYS A 242 -6.19 -11.31 -5.33
C LYS A 242 -5.08 -12.23 -4.89
N LEU A 243 -5.17 -12.69 -3.64
CA LEU A 243 -4.23 -13.61 -3.03
C LEU A 243 -4.55 -15.06 -3.41
N THR A 244 -3.52 -15.91 -3.46
CA THR A 244 -3.66 -17.37 -3.51
C THR A 244 -3.29 -17.97 -2.15
N GLU A 245 -3.51 -19.29 -1.98
CA GLU A 245 -3.04 -20.02 -0.79
C GLU A 245 -1.52 -19.97 -0.59
N VAL A 246 -0.73 -19.76 -1.66
CA VAL A 246 0.73 -19.66 -1.56
C VAL A 246 1.16 -18.42 -0.76
N PHE A 247 0.31 -17.38 -0.71
CA PHE A 247 0.58 -16.20 0.12
C PHE A 247 0.60 -16.52 1.61
N ASP A 248 -0.29 -17.37 2.10
CA ASP A 248 -0.24 -17.82 3.49
C ASP A 248 0.94 -18.77 3.71
N THR A 249 1.27 -19.59 2.71
CA THR A 249 2.48 -20.44 2.72
C THR A 249 3.75 -19.61 2.82
N TYR A 250 3.81 -18.41 2.22
CA TYR A 250 4.95 -17.50 2.36
C TYR A 250 5.25 -17.18 3.83
N TRP A 251 4.22 -16.82 4.59
CA TRP A 251 4.37 -16.45 6.00
C TRP A 251 4.69 -17.65 6.88
N ARG A 252 4.03 -18.78 6.64
CA ARG A 252 4.31 -20.05 7.34
C ARG A 252 5.74 -20.51 7.09
N PHE A 253 6.20 -20.44 5.84
CA PHE A 253 7.58 -20.75 5.46
C PHE A 253 8.57 -19.83 6.17
N ALA A 254 8.34 -18.52 6.18
CA ALA A 254 9.21 -17.56 6.85
C ALA A 254 9.35 -17.86 8.36
N ALA A 255 8.22 -18.10 9.04
CA ALA A 255 8.19 -18.44 10.45
C ALA A 255 8.90 -19.78 10.74
N GLU A 256 8.65 -20.81 9.93
CA GLU A 256 9.26 -22.12 10.13
C GLU A 256 10.78 -22.09 9.87
N ARG A 257 11.23 -21.38 8.83
CA ARG A 257 12.67 -21.19 8.56
C ARG A 257 13.36 -20.46 9.70
N GLN A 258 12.69 -19.49 10.30
CA GLN A 258 13.23 -18.74 11.43
C GLN A 258 13.25 -19.57 12.73
N SER A 259 12.24 -20.39 12.96
CA SER A 259 12.22 -21.40 14.04
C SER A 259 13.39 -22.37 13.91
N ILE A 260 13.60 -22.95 12.72
CA ILE A 260 14.74 -23.83 12.44
C ILE A 260 16.08 -23.13 12.69
N PHE A 261 16.20 -21.86 12.32
CA PHE A 261 17.41 -21.06 12.58
C PHE A 261 17.70 -20.99 14.09
N PHE A 262 16.71 -20.65 14.93
CA PHE A 262 16.91 -20.55 16.37
C PHE A 262 17.14 -21.90 17.06
N LYS A 263 16.47 -22.97 16.64
CA LYS A 263 16.73 -24.33 17.16
C LYS A 263 18.19 -24.75 16.90
N ARG A 264 18.69 -24.45 15.69
CA ARG A 264 20.10 -24.67 15.34
C ARG A 264 21.05 -23.79 16.13
N LEU A 265 20.70 -22.53 16.34
CA LEU A 265 21.48 -21.59 17.15
C LEU A 265 21.64 -22.08 18.59
N LYS A 266 20.60 -22.68 19.15
CA LYS A 266 20.60 -23.29 20.50
C LYS A 266 21.30 -24.66 20.57
N GLY A 267 21.77 -25.20 19.45
CA GLY A 267 22.41 -26.51 19.41
C GLY A 267 21.45 -27.69 19.54
N GLU A 268 20.15 -27.50 19.27
CA GLU A 268 19.18 -28.60 19.29
C GLU A 268 19.49 -29.65 18.22
N LYS A 269 19.16 -30.92 18.53
CA LYS A 269 19.39 -32.05 17.62
C LYS A 269 18.33 -32.07 16.51
N SER A 270 18.73 -32.57 15.33
CA SER A 270 17.84 -32.81 14.20
C SER A 270 16.82 -33.93 14.54
N PRO A 271 15.59 -33.92 13.96
CA PRO A 271 15.05 -32.93 13.01
C PRO A 271 14.59 -31.63 13.69
N TRP A 272 14.84 -30.48 13.04
CA TRP A 272 14.47 -29.16 13.57
C TRP A 272 13.03 -28.74 13.21
N THR A 273 12.36 -29.50 12.35
CA THR A 273 11.01 -29.22 11.84
C THR A 273 10.32 -30.54 11.51
N GLU A 274 8.99 -30.56 11.54
CA GLU A 274 8.17 -31.69 11.07
C GLU A 274 7.88 -31.61 9.56
N ASP A 275 8.15 -30.45 8.95
CA ASP A 275 7.95 -30.20 7.52
C ASP A 275 8.92 -31.05 6.67
N GLN A 276 8.34 -32.01 5.95
CA GLN A 276 9.08 -32.95 5.11
C GLN A 276 9.78 -32.27 3.92
N ILE A 277 9.25 -31.17 3.41
CA ILE A 277 9.87 -30.43 2.30
C ILE A 277 11.14 -29.74 2.81
N LEU A 278 11.07 -29.10 3.98
CA LEU A 278 12.22 -28.43 4.61
C LEU A 278 13.29 -29.40 5.12
N GLN A 279 12.92 -30.65 5.46
CA GLN A 279 13.88 -31.71 5.79
C GLN A 279 14.64 -32.22 4.55
N ASN A 280 13.96 -32.31 3.40
CA ASN A 280 14.50 -32.96 2.22
C ASN A 280 15.23 -32.02 1.25
N TYR A 281 14.87 -30.73 1.22
CA TYR A 281 15.38 -29.77 0.23
C TYR A 281 16.09 -28.59 0.87
N LYS A 282 17.06 -28.03 0.13
CA LYS A 282 17.88 -26.91 0.62
C LYS A 282 17.17 -25.57 0.40
N PHE A 283 16.97 -24.83 1.49
CA PHE A 283 16.45 -23.45 1.51
C PHE A 283 17.39 -22.53 2.29
N THR A 284 17.33 -21.22 2.01
CA THR A 284 18.02 -20.19 2.78
C THR A 284 17.33 -19.92 4.12
N ASN A 285 17.94 -19.13 4.99
CA ASN A 285 17.28 -18.60 6.18
C ASN A 285 16.31 -17.46 5.84
N ALA A 286 15.43 -17.11 6.77
CA ALA A 286 14.50 -15.99 6.59
C ALA A 286 15.24 -14.66 6.43
N TYR A 287 16.28 -14.45 7.26
CA TYR A 287 17.23 -13.35 7.09
C TYR A 287 18.40 -13.77 6.20
N ARG A 288 18.59 -13.10 5.07
CA ARG A 288 19.69 -13.38 4.11
C ARG A 288 21.05 -13.34 4.78
N ALA A 289 21.25 -12.38 5.68
CA ALA A 289 22.52 -12.20 6.38
C ALA A 289 22.89 -13.41 7.22
N SER A 290 21.92 -14.22 7.67
CA SER A 290 22.14 -15.44 8.46
C SER A 290 22.54 -16.65 7.61
N ASP A 291 22.54 -16.56 6.28
CA ASP A 291 23.01 -17.65 5.43
C ASP A 291 24.52 -17.88 5.58
N ARG A 292 24.96 -19.14 5.47
CA ARG A 292 26.37 -19.50 5.66
C ARG A 292 27.35 -18.70 4.79
N VAL A 293 27.00 -18.45 3.53
CA VAL A 293 27.86 -17.68 2.60
C VAL A 293 27.88 -16.19 2.98
N SER A 294 26.73 -15.64 3.39
CA SER A 294 26.63 -14.26 3.89
C SER A 294 27.40 -14.07 5.19
N GLN A 295 27.30 -15.02 6.13
CA GLN A 295 28.07 -15.01 7.37
C GLN A 295 29.57 -15.06 7.12
N TYR A 296 30.01 -15.86 6.15
CA TYR A 296 31.43 -15.90 5.77
C TYR A 296 31.88 -14.59 5.13
N LEU A 297 31.08 -14.01 4.22
CA LEU A 297 31.32 -12.68 3.65
C LEU A 297 31.46 -11.62 4.74
N ILE A 298 30.45 -11.49 5.61
CA ILE A 298 30.42 -10.45 6.64
C ILE A 298 31.64 -10.60 7.55
N ARG A 299 31.86 -11.77 8.12
CA ARG A 299 32.94 -11.93 9.10
C ARG A 299 34.34 -11.90 8.48
N HIS A 300 34.60 -12.78 7.51
CA HIS A 300 35.96 -13.10 7.07
C HIS A 300 36.42 -12.34 5.83
N VAL A 301 35.49 -11.68 5.12
CA VAL A 301 35.81 -10.94 3.88
C VAL A 301 35.69 -9.44 4.12
N ILE A 302 34.66 -9.00 4.85
CA ILE A 302 34.41 -7.59 5.12
C ILE A 302 35.19 -7.11 6.35
N TYR A 303 34.98 -7.73 7.51
CA TYR A 303 35.45 -7.21 8.81
C TYR A 303 36.76 -7.83 9.33
N GLU A 304 37.42 -8.68 8.53
CA GLU A 304 38.77 -9.18 8.82
C GLU A 304 39.75 -8.60 7.78
N GLY A 305 40.90 -8.11 8.25
CA GLY A 305 41.95 -7.51 7.40
C GLY A 305 41.86 -5.98 7.29
N ASP A 306 42.46 -5.45 6.22
CA ASP A 306 42.52 -4.01 5.92
C ASP A 306 41.11 -3.44 5.65
N ASP A 307 40.71 -2.41 6.39
CA ASP A 307 39.38 -1.81 6.34
C ASP A 307 39.27 -0.60 5.40
N SER A 308 40.32 -0.30 4.63
CA SER A 308 40.28 0.76 3.62
C SER A 308 39.23 0.47 2.54
N PRO A 309 38.58 1.51 1.98
CA PRO A 309 37.48 1.35 1.04
C PRO A 309 37.79 0.44 -0.16
N ASP A 310 38.95 0.63 -0.78
CA ASP A 310 39.37 -0.11 -1.97
C ASP A 310 39.54 -1.60 -1.67
N GLU A 311 40.17 -1.90 -0.53
CA GLU A 311 40.43 -3.26 -0.09
C GLU A 311 39.16 -4.00 0.26
N VAL A 312 38.25 -3.36 1.00
CA VAL A 312 36.94 -3.93 1.33
C VAL A 312 36.11 -4.17 0.06
N PHE A 313 36.03 -3.20 -0.84
CA PHE A 313 35.28 -3.35 -2.09
C PHE A 313 35.84 -4.50 -2.94
N PHE A 314 37.17 -4.52 -3.14
CA PHE A 314 37.84 -5.55 -3.92
C PHE A 314 37.55 -6.95 -3.37
N ARG A 315 37.70 -7.15 -2.06
CA ARG A 315 37.44 -8.44 -1.40
C ARG A 315 35.98 -8.87 -1.54
N ILE A 316 35.03 -7.95 -1.36
CA ILE A 316 33.59 -8.24 -1.52
C ILE A 316 33.29 -8.71 -2.94
N ILE A 317 33.69 -7.95 -3.96
CA ILE A 317 33.36 -8.28 -5.35
C ILE A 317 34.10 -9.56 -5.79
N LEU A 318 35.35 -9.75 -5.40
CA LEU A 318 36.09 -10.99 -5.68
C LEU A 318 35.38 -12.20 -5.07
N PHE A 319 35.03 -12.12 -3.78
CA PHE A 319 34.34 -13.22 -3.09
C PHE A 319 32.99 -13.52 -3.74
N LYS A 320 32.19 -12.48 -4.04
CA LYS A 320 30.82 -12.64 -4.54
C LYS A 320 30.73 -12.96 -6.04
N THR A 321 31.79 -12.70 -6.79
CA THR A 321 31.95 -13.20 -8.16
C THR A 321 31.94 -14.73 -8.20
N PHE A 322 32.65 -15.39 -7.30
CA PHE A 322 32.65 -16.86 -7.21
C PHE A 322 31.55 -17.38 -6.30
N ASN A 323 31.15 -16.56 -5.32
CA ASN A 323 30.14 -16.81 -4.30
C ASN A 323 30.32 -18.17 -3.61
N LYS A 324 31.58 -18.57 -3.39
CA LYS A 324 31.94 -19.90 -2.90
C LYS A 324 33.11 -19.80 -1.92
N ILE A 325 32.89 -20.29 -0.69
CA ILE A 325 33.85 -20.22 0.42
C ILE A 325 35.14 -20.98 0.08
N GLU A 326 35.01 -22.15 -0.55
CA GLU A 326 36.17 -22.98 -0.90
C GLU A 326 37.09 -22.30 -1.91
N THR A 327 36.53 -21.52 -2.85
CA THR A 327 37.30 -20.74 -3.82
C THR A 327 38.05 -19.60 -3.14
N TRP A 328 37.41 -18.91 -2.19
CA TRP A 328 38.08 -17.89 -1.37
C TRP A 328 39.24 -18.48 -0.58
N GLN A 329 39.00 -19.61 0.11
CA GLN A 329 40.03 -20.29 0.89
C GLN A 329 41.19 -20.82 0.03
N LEU A 330 40.91 -21.23 -1.21
CA LEU A 330 41.95 -21.60 -2.17
C LEU A 330 42.87 -20.41 -2.47
N LEU A 331 42.29 -19.25 -2.81
CA LEU A 331 43.05 -18.03 -3.08
C LEU A 331 43.83 -17.58 -1.85
N LEU A 332 43.19 -17.59 -0.66
CA LEU A 332 43.83 -17.20 0.58
C LEU A 332 45.01 -18.12 0.95
N ARG A 333 44.88 -19.44 0.77
CA ARG A 333 45.99 -20.38 0.99
C ARG A 333 47.16 -20.15 0.04
N LYS A 334 46.88 -19.75 -1.20
CA LYS A 334 47.92 -19.52 -2.21
C LYS A 334 48.66 -18.21 -1.99
N PHE A 335 47.94 -17.14 -1.66
CA PHE A 335 48.49 -15.78 -1.59
C PHE A 335 48.77 -15.31 -0.16
N GLY A 336 48.33 -16.05 0.86
CA GLY A 336 48.47 -15.70 2.28
C GLY A 336 47.46 -14.62 2.72
N LYS A 337 47.38 -13.52 1.98
CA LYS A 337 46.36 -12.48 2.11
C LYS A 337 45.76 -12.14 0.74
N ILE A 338 44.53 -11.63 0.76
CA ILE A 338 43.84 -11.15 -0.45
C ILE A 338 43.74 -9.64 -0.33
N SER A 339 44.49 -8.94 -1.17
CA SER A 339 44.56 -7.48 -1.19
C SER A 339 44.54 -6.96 -2.62
N TRP A 340 43.91 -5.80 -2.82
CA TRP A 340 43.96 -5.08 -4.08
C TRP A 340 45.38 -4.59 -4.41
N HIS A 341 46.10 -4.05 -3.42
CA HIS A 341 47.48 -3.58 -3.62
C HIS A 341 48.42 -4.69 -4.15
N GLU A 342 48.20 -5.93 -3.74
CA GLU A 342 49.00 -7.08 -4.18
C GLU A 342 48.33 -7.92 -5.28
N PHE A 343 47.25 -7.40 -5.87
CA PHE A 343 46.51 -8.13 -6.89
C PHE A 343 47.32 -8.24 -8.19
N ASP A 344 47.72 -9.47 -8.53
CA ASP A 344 48.23 -9.80 -9.86
C ASP A 344 47.23 -10.64 -10.66
N PHE A 345 46.78 -10.09 -11.80
CA PHE A 345 45.81 -10.73 -12.67
C PHE A 345 46.27 -12.12 -13.12
N LYS A 346 47.54 -12.27 -13.55
CA LYS A 346 48.04 -13.53 -14.13
C LYS A 346 48.11 -14.63 -13.08
N ALA A 347 48.54 -14.30 -11.86
CA ALA A 347 48.65 -15.23 -10.75
C ALA A 347 47.27 -15.73 -10.30
N TYR A 348 46.29 -14.83 -10.11
CA TYR A 348 44.93 -15.23 -9.73
C TYR A 348 44.26 -16.07 -10.83
N ASP A 349 44.46 -15.69 -12.09
CA ASP A 349 43.93 -16.44 -13.24
C ASP A 349 44.52 -17.84 -13.35
N ALA A 350 45.82 -17.99 -13.12
CA ALA A 350 46.51 -19.29 -13.15
C ALA A 350 45.96 -20.24 -12.07
N VAL A 351 45.80 -19.77 -10.84
CA VAL A 351 45.28 -20.58 -9.71
C VAL A 351 43.86 -21.06 -9.97
N LEU A 352 43.00 -20.20 -10.50
CA LEU A 352 41.62 -20.56 -10.82
C LEU A 352 41.53 -21.48 -12.05
N THR A 353 42.43 -21.30 -13.02
CA THR A 353 42.55 -22.19 -14.18
C THR A 353 43.00 -23.58 -13.76
N GLU A 354 44.01 -23.68 -12.90
CA GLU A 354 44.51 -24.93 -12.31
C GLU A 354 43.38 -25.68 -11.59
N ALA A 355 42.69 -25.02 -10.66
CA ALA A 355 41.56 -25.62 -9.95
C ALA A 355 40.46 -26.11 -10.91
N ARG A 356 40.17 -25.35 -11.97
CA ARG A 356 39.19 -25.77 -12.99
C ARG A 356 39.68 -26.96 -13.81
N ASN A 357 40.96 -27.04 -14.14
CA ASN A 357 41.57 -28.16 -14.87
C ASN A 357 41.54 -29.44 -14.03
N GLU A 358 41.65 -29.32 -12.70
CA GLU A 358 41.42 -30.39 -11.73
C GLU A 358 39.93 -30.75 -11.53
N ARG A 359 39.04 -30.19 -12.36
CA ARG A 359 37.58 -30.37 -12.31
C ARG A 359 36.95 -29.88 -11.00
N LEU A 360 37.62 -29.01 -10.25
CA LEU A 360 37.03 -28.35 -9.11
C LEU A 360 36.09 -27.24 -9.60
N SER A 361 34.86 -27.26 -9.08
CA SER A 361 33.91 -26.18 -9.32
C SER A 361 34.35 -24.94 -8.54
N ILE A 362 34.68 -23.85 -9.23
CA ILE A 362 35.12 -22.59 -8.60
C ILE A 362 33.97 -21.60 -8.37
N TYR A 363 32.78 -21.85 -8.93
CA TYR A 363 31.58 -21.04 -8.70
C TYR A 363 30.56 -21.82 -7.86
N SER A 364 29.79 -21.12 -7.03
CA SER A 364 28.58 -21.72 -6.47
C SER A 364 27.47 -21.81 -7.52
N GLY A 365 26.44 -22.62 -7.25
CA GLY A 365 25.22 -22.65 -8.05
C GLY A 365 24.30 -21.43 -7.83
N ALA A 366 24.67 -20.51 -6.95
CA ALA A 366 23.94 -19.27 -6.72
C ALA A 366 24.45 -18.16 -7.66
N TYR A 367 23.63 -17.12 -7.83
CA TYR A 367 23.87 -15.94 -8.67
C TYR A 367 23.91 -16.14 -10.19
N ILE A 368 24.14 -17.36 -10.68
CA ILE A 368 24.16 -17.70 -12.11
C ILE A 368 25.00 -16.65 -12.88
N MET A 369 26.28 -16.54 -12.51
CA MET A 369 27.17 -15.55 -13.12
C MET A 369 27.14 -15.66 -14.66
N PRO A 370 26.89 -14.56 -15.40
CA PRO A 370 26.90 -14.60 -16.86
C PRO A 370 28.26 -15.03 -17.40
N SER A 371 28.27 -15.73 -18.54
CA SER A 371 29.49 -15.85 -19.33
C SER A 371 29.79 -14.49 -19.96
N ALA A 372 31.02 -14.00 -19.82
CA ALA A 372 31.45 -12.69 -20.31
C ALA A 372 31.40 -12.51 -21.84
N GLY A 373 31.02 -13.53 -22.59
CA GLY A 373 31.13 -13.53 -24.05
C GLY A 373 32.54 -13.09 -24.49
N LYS A 374 32.60 -12.14 -25.43
CA LYS A 374 33.84 -11.51 -25.90
C LYS A 374 34.19 -10.19 -25.16
N SER A 375 33.47 -9.80 -24.11
CA SER A 375 33.59 -8.47 -23.50
C SER A 375 35.01 -8.09 -23.06
N PHE A 376 35.83 -9.06 -22.67
CA PHE A 376 37.25 -8.84 -22.35
C PHE A 376 38.20 -9.77 -23.12
N GLY A 377 37.70 -10.46 -24.15
CA GLY A 377 38.51 -11.28 -25.08
C GLY A 377 39.09 -12.58 -24.52
N HIS A 378 38.80 -12.97 -23.27
CA HIS A 378 39.31 -14.23 -22.71
C HIS A 378 38.36 -15.39 -22.97
N ASN A 379 38.92 -16.57 -23.29
CA ASN A 379 38.11 -17.79 -23.47
C ASN A 379 37.54 -18.32 -22.14
N ALA A 380 38.29 -18.17 -21.05
CA ALA A 380 37.87 -18.64 -19.75
C ALA A 380 37.01 -17.61 -19.00
N LYS A 381 35.92 -18.10 -18.40
CA LYS A 381 34.93 -17.25 -17.73
C LYS A 381 35.51 -16.49 -16.53
N HIS A 382 36.33 -17.14 -15.71
CA HIS A 382 36.93 -16.51 -14.53
C HIS A 382 37.94 -15.42 -14.91
N SER A 383 38.70 -15.59 -15.99
CA SER A 383 39.62 -14.57 -16.51
C SER A 383 38.88 -13.28 -16.83
N ASN A 384 37.71 -13.38 -17.48
CA ASN A 384 36.91 -12.20 -17.79
C ASN A 384 36.33 -11.54 -16.52
N HIS A 385 35.92 -12.30 -15.51
CA HIS A 385 35.46 -11.71 -14.25
C HIS A 385 36.59 -11.02 -13.48
N LEU A 386 37.80 -11.60 -13.46
CA LEU A 386 38.97 -10.94 -12.87
C LEU A 386 39.31 -9.65 -13.62
N ARG A 387 39.13 -9.62 -14.95
CA ARG A 387 39.27 -8.38 -15.74
C ARG A 387 38.20 -7.34 -15.40
N LEU A 388 36.96 -7.78 -15.21
CA LEU A 388 35.87 -6.91 -14.80
C LEU A 388 36.16 -6.26 -13.44
N LEU A 389 36.57 -7.07 -12.45
CA LEU A 389 36.97 -6.56 -11.14
C LEU A 389 38.12 -5.57 -11.26
N LYS A 390 39.18 -5.92 -12.02
CA LYS A 390 40.31 -5.01 -12.25
C LYS A 390 39.85 -3.67 -12.84
N LYS A 391 38.97 -3.70 -13.85
CA LYS A 391 38.42 -2.50 -14.48
C LYS A 391 37.65 -1.62 -13.49
N MET A 392 36.84 -2.22 -12.62
CA MET A 392 36.10 -1.48 -11.57
C MET A 392 37.04 -0.74 -10.63
N MET A 393 38.15 -1.39 -10.24
CA MET A 393 39.15 -0.77 -9.38
C MET A 393 39.92 0.34 -10.11
N GLU A 394 40.36 0.10 -11.36
CA GLU A 394 41.07 1.09 -12.18
C GLU A 394 40.21 2.32 -12.51
N GLU A 395 38.89 2.19 -12.52
CA GLU A 395 37.94 3.29 -12.72
C GLU A 395 37.46 3.97 -11.43
N ASP A 396 38.09 3.64 -10.29
CA ASP A 396 37.80 4.21 -8.97
C ASP A 396 36.31 4.07 -8.58
N LEU A 397 35.72 2.91 -8.90
CA LEU A 397 34.37 2.57 -8.45
C LEU A 397 34.21 2.55 -6.92
N PRO A 398 35.18 2.09 -6.11
CA PRO A 398 35.05 2.11 -4.65
C PRO A 398 34.76 3.53 -4.10
N SER A 399 35.51 4.55 -4.54
CA SER A 399 35.29 5.93 -4.12
C SER A 399 33.93 6.46 -4.59
N LYS A 400 33.53 6.17 -5.83
CA LYS A 400 32.20 6.56 -6.35
C LYS A 400 31.05 5.95 -5.55
N ILE A 401 31.20 4.71 -5.09
CA ILE A 401 30.21 4.03 -4.25
C ILE A 401 30.16 4.63 -2.85
N ARG A 402 31.32 4.93 -2.26
CA ARG A 402 31.39 5.62 -0.95
C ARG A 402 30.69 6.98 -0.99
N ASP A 403 30.84 7.70 -2.10
CA ASP A 403 30.29 9.05 -2.28
C ASP A 403 28.81 9.03 -2.73
N ALA A 404 28.25 7.84 -3.00
CA ALA A 404 26.85 7.68 -3.38
C ALA A 404 25.92 8.18 -2.25
N ARG A 405 24.76 8.69 -2.65
CA ARG A 405 23.75 9.26 -1.74
C ARG A 405 22.56 8.34 -1.51
N SER A 406 22.47 7.25 -2.26
CA SER A 406 21.41 6.24 -2.09
C SER A 406 21.88 4.85 -2.52
N MET A 407 21.21 3.82 -2.01
CA MET A 407 21.43 2.44 -2.45
C MET A 407 21.08 2.25 -3.93
N GLN A 408 20.16 3.05 -4.47
CA GLN A 408 19.85 3.08 -5.90
C GLN A 408 21.04 3.58 -6.73
N GLN A 409 21.74 4.63 -6.29
CA GLN A 409 22.94 5.10 -7.01
C GLN A 409 24.04 4.04 -7.01
N VAL A 410 24.24 3.32 -5.90
CA VAL A 410 25.19 2.18 -5.85
C VAL A 410 24.77 1.09 -6.84
N PHE A 411 23.48 0.77 -6.89
CA PHE A 411 22.93 -0.18 -7.86
C PHE A 411 23.18 0.26 -9.30
N ASP A 412 22.91 1.52 -9.64
CA ASP A 412 23.07 2.05 -11.00
C ASP A 412 24.55 2.05 -11.42
N LEU A 413 25.45 2.44 -10.51
CA LEU A 413 26.90 2.38 -10.71
C LEU A 413 27.40 0.95 -10.96
N LEU A 414 26.88 -0.05 -10.25
CA LEU A 414 27.24 -1.45 -10.48
C LEU A 414 26.66 -1.98 -11.79
N ARG A 415 25.40 -1.63 -12.09
CA ARG A 415 24.66 -2.05 -13.29
C ARG A 415 25.27 -1.50 -14.58
N SER A 416 25.98 -0.36 -14.52
CA SER A 416 26.64 0.20 -15.71
C SER A 416 27.80 -0.66 -16.23
N TYR A 417 28.29 -1.61 -15.43
CA TYR A 417 29.38 -2.50 -15.84
C TYR A 417 28.87 -3.70 -16.65
N PRO A 418 29.65 -4.15 -17.65
CA PRO A 418 29.26 -5.30 -18.45
C PRO A 418 29.11 -6.53 -17.56
N MET A 419 28.20 -7.43 -17.95
CA MET A 419 27.87 -8.67 -17.23
C MET A 419 27.15 -8.50 -15.89
N ILE A 420 26.97 -7.28 -15.39
CA ILE A 420 26.19 -7.02 -14.17
C ILE A 420 24.79 -6.57 -14.57
N GLY A 421 23.87 -7.55 -14.66
CA GLY A 421 22.45 -7.25 -14.77
C GLY A 421 21.81 -6.88 -13.44
N ASP A 422 20.54 -6.50 -13.47
CA ASP A 422 19.72 -6.03 -12.34
C ASP A 422 19.85 -6.93 -11.10
N PHE A 423 19.76 -8.24 -11.30
CA PHE A 423 19.87 -9.18 -10.20
C PHE A 423 21.25 -9.09 -9.51
N LEU A 424 22.35 -9.12 -10.28
CA LEU A 424 23.70 -9.07 -9.71
C LEU A 424 24.00 -7.70 -9.08
N ALA A 425 23.62 -6.61 -9.75
CA ALA A 425 23.80 -5.26 -9.23
C ALA A 425 23.14 -5.11 -7.85
N TYR A 426 21.91 -5.59 -7.70
CA TYR A 426 21.20 -5.50 -6.42
C TYR A 426 21.80 -6.41 -5.35
N GLN A 427 22.23 -7.62 -5.71
CA GLN A 427 22.92 -8.50 -4.78
C GLN A 427 24.20 -7.86 -4.26
N TYR A 428 25.05 -7.34 -5.15
CA TYR A 428 26.32 -6.66 -4.81
C TYR A 428 26.10 -5.37 -4.03
N ALA A 429 25.12 -4.54 -4.40
CA ALA A 429 24.78 -3.35 -3.63
C ALA A 429 24.41 -3.70 -2.18
N THR A 430 23.67 -4.80 -1.98
CA THR A 430 23.34 -5.28 -0.63
C THR A 430 24.59 -5.79 0.11
N ASP A 431 25.43 -6.58 -0.56
CA ASP A 431 26.64 -7.16 0.04
C ASP A 431 27.64 -6.07 0.45
N ILE A 432 27.79 -5.03 -0.37
CA ILE A 432 28.57 -3.82 -0.05
C ILE A 432 27.95 -3.10 1.14
N ASN A 433 26.63 -2.98 1.19
CA ASN A 433 25.93 -2.32 2.29
C ASN A 433 26.00 -3.08 3.63
N TYR A 434 26.53 -4.32 3.67
CA TYR A 434 26.91 -4.97 4.92
C TYR A 434 28.22 -4.43 5.52
N SER A 435 29.04 -3.75 4.72
CA SER A 435 30.29 -3.11 5.13
C SER A 435 30.09 -1.66 5.59
N ASN A 436 31.19 -1.00 5.96
CA ASN A 436 31.24 0.42 6.26
C ASN A 436 31.41 1.32 5.01
N LEU A 437 31.47 0.74 3.79
CA LEU A 437 31.52 1.51 2.55
C LEU A 437 30.28 2.38 2.34
N THR A 438 29.12 1.85 2.73
CA THR A 438 27.83 2.54 2.63
C THR A 438 26.99 2.24 3.86
N ASP A 439 26.07 3.14 4.20
CA ASP A 439 25.14 2.96 5.32
C ASP A 439 23.69 3.32 4.99
N PHE A 440 23.17 2.69 3.95
CA PHE A 440 21.77 2.88 3.55
C PHE A 440 20.85 1.91 4.30
N SER A 441 19.63 2.36 4.59
CA SER A 441 18.57 1.48 5.07
C SER A 441 18.26 0.41 4.02
N GLU A 442 18.23 -0.86 4.44
CA GLU A 442 17.80 -1.97 3.57
C GLU A 442 16.30 -1.92 3.24
N MET A 443 15.57 -0.96 3.81
CA MET A 443 14.20 -0.61 3.43
C MET A 443 14.10 0.42 2.31
N SER A 444 15.21 1.02 1.87
CA SER A 444 15.17 2.12 0.89
C SER A 444 15.01 1.65 -0.56
N PHE A 445 15.54 0.47 -0.89
CA PHE A 445 15.66 0.02 -2.28
C PHE A 445 15.59 -1.51 -2.41
N VAL A 446 14.84 -1.98 -3.41
CA VAL A 446 14.74 -3.41 -3.74
C VAL A 446 14.58 -3.61 -5.24
N VAL A 447 15.21 -4.65 -5.78
CA VAL A 447 15.02 -5.09 -7.15
C VAL A 447 14.68 -6.58 -7.16
N PRO A 448 13.45 -6.97 -7.53
CA PRO A 448 13.03 -8.36 -7.52
C PRO A 448 13.83 -9.19 -8.53
N GLY A 449 14.51 -10.23 -8.03
CA GLY A 449 15.15 -11.23 -8.88
C GLY A 449 14.13 -12.18 -9.53
N PRO A 450 14.52 -12.95 -10.57
CA PRO A 450 13.61 -13.84 -11.30
C PRO A 450 12.84 -14.83 -10.42
N GLY A 451 13.50 -15.42 -9.41
CA GLY A 451 12.82 -16.33 -8.48
C GLY A 451 11.83 -15.63 -7.55
N ALA A 452 12.10 -14.39 -7.17
CA ALA A 452 11.16 -13.61 -6.37
C ALA A 452 9.92 -13.21 -7.18
N ARG A 453 10.10 -12.88 -8.47
CA ARG A 453 8.99 -12.63 -9.40
C ARG A 453 8.10 -13.86 -9.57
N ASP A 454 8.71 -15.04 -9.75
CA ASP A 454 7.96 -16.31 -9.76
C ASP A 454 7.18 -16.53 -8.45
N GLY A 455 7.80 -16.23 -7.31
CA GLY A 455 7.18 -16.37 -6.00
C GLY A 455 6.00 -15.42 -5.81
N LEU A 456 6.15 -14.17 -6.20
CA LEU A 456 5.08 -13.16 -6.20
C LEU A 456 3.91 -13.61 -7.08
N GLN A 457 4.17 -14.06 -8.31
CA GLN A 457 3.13 -14.53 -9.23
C GLN A 457 2.36 -15.73 -8.65
N LYS A 458 3.04 -16.61 -7.91
CA LYS A 458 2.37 -17.73 -7.24
C LYS A 458 1.53 -17.27 -6.07
N CYS A 459 1.98 -16.27 -5.31
CA CYS A 459 1.28 -15.75 -4.13
C CYS A 459 0.08 -14.85 -4.49
N LEU A 460 0.15 -14.14 -5.63
CA LEU A 460 -0.89 -13.21 -6.06
C LEU A 460 -1.33 -13.56 -7.48
N SER A 461 -2.59 -13.99 -7.62
CA SER A 461 -3.18 -14.27 -8.94
C SER A 461 -3.53 -12.98 -9.69
N ASP A 462 -3.73 -11.88 -8.96
CA ASP A 462 -3.94 -10.54 -9.51
C ASP A 462 -3.20 -9.52 -8.62
N PRO A 463 -2.19 -8.81 -9.15
CA PRO A 463 -1.43 -7.83 -8.39
C PRO A 463 -2.19 -6.53 -8.11
N GLY A 464 -3.43 -6.37 -8.60
CA GLY A 464 -4.26 -5.20 -8.29
C GLY A 464 -3.65 -3.87 -8.77
N GLY A 465 -2.81 -3.89 -9.80
CA GLY A 465 -2.12 -2.70 -10.32
C GLY A 465 -0.85 -2.29 -9.57
N PHE A 466 -0.44 -3.02 -8.52
CA PHE A 466 0.84 -2.76 -7.85
C PHE A 466 2.02 -3.33 -8.64
N SER A 467 3.16 -2.62 -8.61
CA SER A 467 4.41 -3.18 -9.12
C SER A 467 4.95 -4.27 -8.17
N GLU A 468 5.83 -5.13 -8.68
CA GLU A 468 6.53 -6.15 -7.88
C GLU A 468 7.28 -5.53 -6.68
N VAL A 469 7.84 -4.33 -6.87
CA VAL A 469 8.54 -3.57 -5.82
C VAL A 469 7.56 -3.11 -4.74
N ASP A 470 6.39 -2.59 -5.15
CA ASP A 470 5.34 -2.15 -4.21
C ASP A 470 4.80 -3.33 -3.40
N LEU A 471 4.64 -4.49 -4.04
CA LEU A 471 4.20 -5.71 -3.36
C LEU A 471 5.21 -6.18 -2.31
N ILE A 472 6.51 -6.17 -2.62
CA ILE A 472 7.56 -6.54 -1.64
C ILE A 472 7.58 -5.54 -0.48
N ARG A 473 7.48 -4.23 -0.75
CA ARG A 473 7.40 -3.20 0.30
C ARG A 473 6.17 -3.41 1.18
N ARG A 474 5.00 -3.62 0.58
CA ARG A 474 3.76 -3.87 1.31
C ARG A 474 3.85 -5.13 2.17
N VAL A 475 4.52 -6.18 1.70
CA VAL A 475 4.79 -7.39 2.51
C VAL A 475 5.67 -7.05 3.71
N ALA A 476 6.76 -6.31 3.51
CA ALA A 476 7.63 -5.92 4.60
C ALA A 476 6.92 -5.02 5.62
N ASP A 477 6.12 -4.05 5.17
CA ASP A 477 5.37 -3.13 6.04
C ASP A 477 4.29 -3.85 6.85
N ARG A 478 3.68 -4.90 6.29
CA ARG A 478 2.58 -5.65 6.92
C ARG A 478 3.04 -6.90 7.67
N GLN A 479 4.34 -7.19 7.78
CA GLN A 479 4.83 -8.47 8.31
C GLN A 479 4.25 -8.84 9.68
N GLU A 480 4.14 -7.89 10.60
CA GLU A 480 3.60 -8.14 11.95
C GLU A 480 2.10 -8.43 11.92
N ASP A 481 1.34 -7.70 11.10
CA ASP A 481 -0.09 -7.92 10.90
C ASP A 481 -0.34 -9.32 10.32
N GLU A 482 0.47 -9.75 9.36
CA GLU A 482 0.29 -11.05 8.70
C GLU A 482 0.69 -12.22 9.61
N PHE A 483 1.79 -12.10 10.36
CA PHE A 483 2.12 -13.09 11.37
C PHE A 483 1.01 -13.20 12.43
N LYS A 484 0.48 -12.06 12.89
CA LYS A 484 -0.64 -12.04 13.84
C LYS A 484 -1.91 -12.64 13.25
N ARG A 485 -2.28 -12.29 12.02
CA ARG A 485 -3.45 -12.81 11.31
C ARG A 485 -3.43 -14.33 11.23
N LEU A 486 -2.26 -14.91 11.00
CA LEU A 486 -2.07 -16.36 10.89
C LEU A 486 -1.75 -17.06 12.21
N GLY A 487 -1.67 -16.33 13.34
CA GLY A 487 -1.29 -16.86 14.64
C GLY A 487 0.14 -17.42 14.68
N LEU A 488 1.04 -16.89 13.84
CA LEU A 488 2.41 -17.36 13.71
C LEU A 488 3.33 -16.62 14.70
N ASN A 489 4.12 -17.38 15.45
CA ASN A 489 5.15 -16.82 16.33
C ASN A 489 6.47 -16.63 15.55
N PHE A 490 6.65 -15.44 14.94
CA PHE A 490 7.88 -15.09 14.26
C PHE A 490 8.86 -14.41 15.24
N GLN A 491 10.03 -15.03 15.44
CA GLN A 491 11.12 -14.45 16.23
C GLN A 491 12.01 -13.59 15.33
N ASP A 492 11.97 -12.28 15.51
CA ASP A 492 12.83 -11.37 14.76
C ASP A 492 14.33 -11.54 15.11
N LEU A 493 15.21 -10.82 14.40
CA LEU A 493 16.64 -10.89 14.63
C LEU A 493 17.07 -9.91 15.75
N TRP A 494 16.59 -10.16 16.98
CA TRP A 494 16.83 -9.35 18.19
C TRP A 494 16.43 -7.87 18.07
N GLY A 495 15.22 -7.63 17.59
CA GLY A 495 14.62 -6.31 17.34
C GLY A 495 14.81 -5.81 15.91
N ARG A 496 15.48 -6.57 15.04
CA ARG A 496 15.56 -6.27 13.59
C ARG A 496 14.48 -7.04 12.85
N LYS A 497 13.46 -6.33 12.39
CA LYS A 497 12.38 -6.86 11.51
C LYS A 497 12.95 -7.32 10.15
N LEU A 498 12.19 -8.14 9.40
CA LEU A 498 12.54 -8.50 8.03
C LEU A 498 12.69 -7.24 7.19
N GLN A 499 13.76 -7.16 6.40
CA GLN A 499 14.02 -6.06 5.47
C GLN A 499 13.56 -6.43 4.05
N LEU A 500 13.54 -5.47 3.11
CA LEU A 500 13.08 -5.74 1.75
C LEU A 500 13.87 -6.85 1.05
N ILE A 501 15.18 -6.92 1.29
CA ILE A 501 16.01 -8.01 0.76
C ILE A 501 15.60 -9.38 1.33
N ASP A 502 15.26 -9.45 2.61
CA ASP A 502 14.81 -10.69 3.24
C ASP A 502 13.45 -11.10 2.67
N CYS A 503 12.52 -10.16 2.55
CA CYS A 503 11.20 -10.39 1.97
C CYS A 503 11.28 -10.86 0.51
N GLN A 504 12.13 -10.22 -0.30
CA GLN A 504 12.42 -10.63 -1.67
C GLN A 504 13.00 -12.05 -1.70
N ASN A 505 13.95 -12.36 -0.81
CA ASN A 505 14.58 -13.68 -0.77
C ASN A 505 13.58 -14.77 -0.37
N LEU A 506 12.71 -14.49 0.58
CA LEU A 506 11.61 -15.38 0.96
C LEU A 506 10.71 -15.69 -0.24
N PHE A 507 10.39 -14.73 -1.11
CA PHE A 507 9.62 -15.02 -2.33
C PHE A 507 10.34 -16.00 -3.26
N CYS A 508 11.66 -15.86 -3.40
CA CYS A 508 12.48 -16.79 -4.19
C CYS A 508 12.47 -18.21 -3.60
N GLU A 509 12.50 -18.34 -2.28
CA GLU A 509 12.42 -19.65 -1.61
C GLU A 509 11.01 -20.23 -1.64
N VAL A 510 9.98 -19.40 -1.49
CA VAL A 510 8.57 -19.80 -1.54
C VAL A 510 8.19 -20.27 -2.93
N ASP A 511 8.71 -19.64 -4.00
CA ASP A 511 8.59 -20.20 -5.35
C ASP A 511 9.06 -21.66 -5.39
N LYS A 512 10.25 -21.95 -4.85
CA LYS A 512 10.79 -23.31 -4.82
C LYS A 512 9.94 -24.24 -3.98
N TYR A 513 9.56 -23.81 -2.78
CA TYR A 513 8.76 -24.60 -1.83
C TYR A 513 7.39 -24.95 -2.42
N ALA A 514 6.71 -23.98 -3.04
CA ALA A 514 5.40 -24.13 -3.65
C ALA A 514 5.39 -25.14 -4.81
N ARG A 515 6.54 -25.44 -5.46
CA ARG A 515 6.60 -26.49 -6.51
C ARG A 515 6.21 -27.87 -5.99
N VAL A 516 6.36 -28.10 -4.68
CA VAL A 516 6.01 -29.37 -4.02
C VAL A 516 4.72 -29.21 -3.21
N ALA A 517 4.57 -28.11 -2.46
CA ALA A 517 3.41 -27.88 -1.61
C ALA A 517 2.13 -27.50 -2.38
N HIS A 518 2.28 -26.83 -3.53
CA HIS A 518 1.19 -26.30 -4.36
C HIS A 518 1.46 -26.57 -5.85
N PRO A 519 1.53 -27.85 -6.28
CA PRO A 519 1.98 -28.20 -7.63
C PRO A 519 1.10 -27.64 -8.75
N ASP A 520 -0.17 -27.35 -8.46
CA ASP A 520 -1.14 -26.81 -9.41
C ASP A 520 -0.97 -25.30 -9.66
N ILE A 521 -0.20 -24.60 -8.84
CA ILE A 521 0.04 -23.15 -8.95
C ILE A 521 1.40 -22.91 -9.62
N ILE A 522 1.34 -22.53 -10.90
CA ILE A 522 2.52 -22.39 -11.76
C ILE A 522 3.04 -20.94 -11.75
N GLY A 523 4.35 -20.78 -11.59
CA GLY A 523 5.03 -19.49 -11.68
C GLY A 523 5.42 -19.14 -13.12
N ILE A 524 5.99 -17.95 -13.34
CA ILE A 524 6.31 -17.42 -14.68
C ILE A 524 7.24 -18.37 -15.45
N SER A 525 8.26 -18.91 -14.77
CA SER A 525 9.25 -19.79 -15.42
C SER A 525 8.79 -21.22 -15.70
N GLY A 526 7.60 -21.64 -15.24
CA GLY A 526 7.08 -23.00 -15.41
C GLY A 526 7.86 -24.10 -14.66
N ARG A 527 8.79 -23.73 -13.77
CA ARG A 527 9.61 -24.70 -13.02
C ARG A 527 8.77 -25.47 -12.00
N ASN A 528 8.82 -26.79 -12.07
CA ASN A 528 8.00 -27.70 -11.25
C ASN A 528 8.79 -28.63 -10.31
N ARG A 529 10.12 -28.55 -10.27
CA ARG A 529 10.96 -29.42 -9.42
C ARG A 529 12.01 -28.64 -8.62
N ILE A 530 12.37 -29.18 -7.46
CA ILE A 530 13.51 -28.72 -6.65
C ILE A 530 14.69 -29.66 -6.89
N LYS A 531 15.82 -29.11 -7.37
CA LYS A 531 17.00 -29.90 -7.73
C LYS A 531 17.94 -30.19 -6.56
N GLN A 532 18.05 -29.27 -5.59
CA GLN A 532 19.03 -29.37 -4.51
C GLN A 532 18.44 -30.03 -3.27
N LYS A 533 18.93 -31.22 -2.95
CA LYS A 533 18.64 -31.90 -1.69
C LYS A 533 19.37 -31.24 -0.52
N PHE A 534 18.76 -31.28 0.65
CA PHE A 534 19.38 -30.83 1.87
C PHE A 534 20.42 -31.84 2.37
N ARG A 535 21.52 -31.32 2.90
CA ARG A 535 22.51 -32.10 3.64
C ARG A 535 22.94 -31.30 4.86
N ALA A 536 22.71 -31.84 6.04
CA ALA A 536 23.19 -31.24 7.28
C ALA A 536 24.73 -31.21 7.26
N LEU A 537 25.30 -30.06 7.60
CA LEU A 537 26.74 -29.94 7.87
C LEU A 537 26.91 -29.77 9.37
N ASN A 538 27.75 -30.60 9.98
CA ASN A 538 27.97 -30.64 11.44
C ASN A 538 28.86 -29.50 11.96
N LYS A 539 29.23 -28.52 11.12
CA LYS A 539 30.05 -27.39 11.55
C LYS A 539 29.15 -26.27 12.08
N PRO A 540 29.23 -25.93 13.39
CA PRO A 540 28.51 -24.80 13.95
C PRO A 540 29.00 -23.50 13.28
N ILE A 541 28.09 -22.53 13.15
CA ILE A 541 28.41 -21.19 12.63
C ILE A 541 28.45 -20.26 13.83
N SER A 542 29.59 -19.59 14.04
CA SER A 542 29.64 -18.47 14.97
C SER A 542 29.08 -17.25 14.25
N PHE A 543 27.82 -16.93 14.55
CA PHE A 543 27.11 -15.85 13.88
C PHE A 543 27.72 -14.49 14.22
N PHE A 544 27.85 -13.66 13.20
CA PHE A 544 28.35 -12.29 13.28
C PHE A 544 27.63 -11.45 12.21
N TYR A 545 27.08 -10.32 12.63
CA TYR A 545 26.30 -9.42 11.79
C TYR A 545 27.03 -8.09 11.62
N PRO A 546 26.69 -7.27 10.60
CA PRO A 546 27.25 -5.93 10.45
C PRO A 546 27.18 -5.15 11.77
N PRO A 547 28.31 -4.64 12.31
CA PRO A 547 28.35 -3.94 13.60
C PRO A 547 27.37 -2.77 13.69
N LYS A 548 27.19 -2.05 12.58
CA LYS A 548 26.22 -0.94 12.43
C LYS A 548 24.77 -1.33 12.69
N TRP A 549 24.43 -2.63 12.71
CA TRP A 549 23.09 -3.08 13.11
C TRP A 549 22.88 -3.12 14.62
N GLY A 550 23.94 -3.06 15.43
CA GLY A 550 23.84 -3.04 16.90
C GLY A 550 23.29 -4.33 17.54
N ILE A 551 23.25 -5.46 16.81
CA ILE A 551 22.65 -6.71 17.30
C ILE A 551 23.65 -7.74 17.85
N ASN A 552 24.95 -7.57 17.62
CA ASN A 552 25.96 -8.55 18.04
C ASN A 552 26.05 -8.71 19.57
N GLN A 553 25.81 -7.63 20.35
CA GLN A 553 25.76 -7.72 21.82
C GLN A 553 24.53 -8.48 22.34
N LYS A 554 23.39 -8.36 21.63
CA LYS A 554 22.18 -9.09 21.99
C LYS A 554 22.32 -10.58 21.70
N LEU A 555 23.01 -10.92 20.61
CA LEU A 555 23.38 -12.29 20.25
C LEU A 555 24.22 -12.94 21.37
N SER A 556 25.30 -12.27 21.83
CA SER A 556 26.17 -12.82 22.89
C SER A 556 25.41 -13.05 24.20
N ASN A 557 24.63 -12.07 24.65
CA ASN A 557 23.84 -12.18 25.88
C ASN A 557 22.81 -13.32 25.84
N ASN A 558 22.26 -13.61 24.65
CA ASN A 558 21.30 -14.70 24.48
C ASN A 558 21.99 -16.07 24.48
N MET A 559 23.20 -16.17 23.90
CA MET A 559 24.02 -17.38 24.00
C MET A 559 24.45 -17.68 25.43
N ASP A 560 24.83 -16.67 26.22
CA ASP A 560 25.21 -16.82 27.63
C ASP A 560 24.03 -17.31 28.49
N ARG A 561 22.82 -16.77 28.26
CA ARG A 561 21.60 -17.24 28.94
C ARG A 561 21.22 -18.67 28.57
N SER A 562 21.47 -19.09 27.33
CA SER A 562 21.17 -20.44 26.85
C SER A 562 22.19 -21.51 27.28
N SER A 563 23.42 -21.10 27.61
CA SER A 563 24.52 -22.00 28.01
C SER A 563 24.62 -22.23 29.52
N GLY A 564 23.79 -21.56 30.34
CA GLY A 564 23.71 -21.82 31.78
C GLY A 564 24.96 -21.46 32.58
N ILE A 565 25.91 -20.70 32.00
CA ILE A 565 27.09 -20.23 32.72
C ILE A 565 26.74 -18.89 33.35
N LYS A 566 26.23 -18.93 34.59
CA LYS A 566 26.28 -17.77 35.48
C LYS A 566 27.76 -17.46 35.74
N LYS A 567 28.22 -16.28 35.31
CA LYS A 567 29.40 -15.67 35.93
C LYS A 567 29.04 -15.15 37.31
#